data_AF-A0A6B2DAG0-F1
#
_entry.id   AF-A0A6B2DAG0-F1
#
_cell.length_a   1.000
_cell.length_b   1.000
_cell.length_c   1.000
_cell.angle_alpha   90.00
_cell.angle_beta   90.00
_cell.angle_gamma   90.00
#
_symmetry.space_group_name_H-M   'P 1'
#
loop_
_entity.id
_entity.type
_entity.pdbx_description
1 polymer ?
#
loop_
_entity_poly.entity_id
_entity_poly.type
_entity_poly.pdbx_seq_one_letter_code
_entity_poly.pdbx_strand_id
1 'polypeptide(L)'
;ALLADDIDLALTYDYDLAPASVDPALTVSPLWTARWGLGVPAADAGLARAGGTVAVFEAFRDHGWIVNSRNTADEDVVRRLASLAGFTPRVTHRADSLELVEDLITTGPAPSVGLLPSGRAVQPGVAVL
;
A
#
# COMPACT_ATOMS: atom_id res chain seq x y z
N ALA A 1 -18.27 12.86 11.68
CA ALA A 1 -18.01 13.82 10.61
C ALA A 1 -19.17 13.83 9.61
N LEU A 2 -19.19 13.05 8.52
CA LEU A 2 -20.31 13.07 7.55
C LEU A 2 -21.69 12.81 8.18
N LEU A 3 -21.85 11.69 8.90
CA LEU A 3 -23.13 11.36 9.57
C LEU A 3 -23.48 12.30 10.74
N ALA A 4 -22.49 13.02 11.25
CA ALA A 4 -22.68 14.01 12.30
C ALA A 4 -22.90 15.42 11.74
N ASP A 5 -22.94 15.57 10.42
CA ASP A 5 -23.08 16.85 9.71
C ASP A 5 -21.92 17.84 9.97
N ASP A 6 -20.74 17.34 10.37
CA ASP A 6 -19.55 18.18 10.59
C ASP A 6 -18.83 18.51 9.27
N ILE A 7 -19.05 17.71 8.21
CA ILE A 7 -18.48 17.86 6.87
C ILE A 7 -19.52 17.46 5.83
N ASP A 8 -19.53 18.15 4.69
CA ASP A 8 -20.49 17.88 3.60
C ASP A 8 -20.02 16.80 2.61
N LEU A 9 -18.70 16.65 2.45
CA LEU A 9 -18.09 15.78 1.44
C LEU A 9 -16.77 15.19 1.97
N ALA A 10 -16.54 13.92 1.67
CA ALA A 10 -15.26 13.25 1.88
C ALA A 10 -14.75 12.65 0.56
N LEU A 11 -13.47 12.87 0.28
CA LEU A 11 -12.75 12.19 -0.80
C LEU A 11 -11.94 11.04 -0.19
N THR A 12 -12.34 9.82 -0.49
CA THR A 12 -11.73 8.60 0.06
C THR A 12 -11.27 7.67 -1.05
N TYR A 13 -10.49 6.65 -0.68
CA TYR A 13 -10.11 5.57 -1.58
C TYR A 13 -10.26 4.23 -0.85
N ASP A 14 -10.44 3.17 -1.62
CA ASP A 14 -10.35 1.79 -1.18
C ASP A 14 -9.51 0.99 -2.18
N TYR A 15 -9.43 -0.33 -1.97
CA TYR A 15 -8.71 -1.24 -2.85
C TYR A 15 -9.67 -2.29 -3.40
N ASP A 16 -9.49 -2.71 -4.64
CA ASP A 16 -10.29 -3.81 -5.23
C ASP A 16 -10.27 -5.09 -4.39
N LEU A 17 -9.15 -5.34 -3.68
CA LEU A 17 -8.96 -6.49 -2.80
C LEU A 17 -9.42 -6.24 -1.34
N ALA A 18 -9.75 -5.01 -0.99
CA ALA A 18 -10.22 -4.58 0.33
C ALA A 18 -11.18 -3.37 0.19
N PRO A 19 -12.39 -3.58 -0.37
CA PRO A 19 -13.34 -2.50 -0.60
C PRO A 19 -13.85 -1.93 0.72
N ALA A 20 -14.07 -0.62 0.77
CA ALA A 20 -14.57 0.04 1.97
C ALA A 20 -16.07 -0.28 2.18
N SER A 21 -16.46 -0.56 3.42
CA SER A 21 -17.87 -0.60 3.81
C SER A 21 -18.35 0.82 4.07
N VAL A 22 -19.43 1.22 3.39
CA VAL A 22 -20.00 2.57 3.51
C VAL A 22 -21.39 2.48 4.14
N ASP A 23 -21.71 3.43 5.02
CA ASP A 23 -23.02 3.52 5.65
C ASP A 23 -24.10 3.78 4.59
N PRO A 24 -25.25 3.06 4.59
CA PRO A 24 -26.33 3.24 3.62
C PRO A 24 -26.93 4.65 3.58
N ALA A 25 -26.75 5.45 4.64
CA ALA A 25 -27.19 6.86 4.67
C ALA A 25 -26.31 7.78 3.81
N LEU A 26 -25.14 7.32 3.35
CA LEU A 26 -24.22 8.09 2.52
C LEU A 26 -24.35 7.70 1.05
N THR A 27 -24.24 8.69 0.16
CA THR A 27 -24.16 8.46 -1.29
C THR A 27 -22.69 8.45 -1.73
N VAL A 28 -22.32 7.46 -2.52
CA VAL A 28 -20.95 7.28 -3.05
C VAL A 28 -20.98 7.43 -4.56
N SER A 29 -20.04 8.22 -5.10
CA SER A 29 -19.83 8.35 -6.54
C SER A 29 -18.38 7.99 -6.88
N PRO A 30 -18.14 6.94 -7.70
CA PRO A 30 -16.79 6.63 -8.17
C PRO A 30 -16.26 7.76 -9.06
N LEU A 31 -15.05 8.24 -8.77
CA LEU A 31 -14.44 9.36 -9.51
C LEU A 31 -13.41 8.87 -10.52
N TRP A 32 -12.43 8.09 -10.07
CA TRP A 32 -11.40 7.47 -10.91
C TRP A 32 -10.81 6.24 -10.22
N THR A 33 -9.97 5.50 -10.94
CA THR A 33 -9.13 4.44 -10.40
C THR A 33 -7.66 4.81 -10.53
N ALA A 34 -6.86 4.43 -9.54
CA ALA A 34 -5.42 4.60 -9.56
C ALA A 34 -4.74 3.24 -9.41
N ARG A 35 -3.72 2.99 -10.23
CA ARG A 35 -2.89 1.78 -10.05
C ARG A 35 -2.02 1.96 -8.82
N TRP A 36 -1.90 0.89 -8.04
CA TRP A 36 -0.95 0.80 -6.94
C TRP A 36 0.14 -0.22 -7.29
N GLY A 37 1.35 0.05 -6.82
CA GLY A 37 2.51 -0.83 -6.97
C GLY A 37 3.23 -1.02 -5.65
N LEU A 38 4.25 -1.87 -5.66
CA LEU A 38 5.11 -2.07 -4.49
C LEU A 38 6.27 -1.07 -4.53
N GLY A 39 6.29 -0.16 -3.56
CA GLY A 39 7.43 0.70 -3.26
C GLY A 39 8.55 -0.12 -2.63
N VAL A 40 9.72 -0.11 -3.25
CA VAL A 40 10.90 -0.89 -2.84
C VAL A 40 12.15 -0.01 -2.87
N PRO A 41 13.22 -0.38 -2.14
CA PRO A 41 14.52 0.25 -2.33
C PRO A 41 14.95 0.10 -3.81
N ALA A 42 15.39 1.18 -4.45
CA ALA A 42 15.73 1.16 -5.88
C ALA A 42 16.84 0.16 -6.21
N ALA A 43 17.76 -0.11 -5.26
CA ALA A 43 18.79 -1.14 -5.38
C ALA A 43 18.21 -2.56 -5.46
N ASP A 44 17.04 -2.78 -4.86
CA ASP A 44 16.35 -4.07 -4.80
C ASP A 44 15.32 -4.25 -5.92
N ALA A 45 15.10 -3.23 -6.76
CA ALA A 45 14.11 -3.27 -7.84
C ALA A 45 14.32 -4.46 -8.82
N GLY A 46 15.57 -4.92 -8.97
CA GLY A 46 15.91 -6.07 -9.80
C GLY A 46 15.60 -7.45 -9.20
N LEU A 47 15.20 -7.53 -7.92
CA LEU A 47 14.84 -8.80 -7.26
C LEU A 47 13.56 -9.40 -7.84
N ALA A 48 12.61 -8.55 -8.25
CA ALA A 48 11.41 -9.00 -8.93
C ALA A 48 11.78 -9.47 -10.35
N ARG A 49 11.67 -10.79 -10.58
CA ARG A 49 11.76 -11.35 -11.93
C ARG A 49 10.53 -10.93 -12.75
N ALA A 50 10.66 -11.00 -14.08
CA ALA A 50 9.50 -10.86 -14.97
C ALA A 50 8.40 -11.86 -14.53
N GLY A 51 7.30 -11.32 -14.03
CA GLY A 51 6.23 -12.09 -13.38
C GLY A 51 5.06 -11.17 -12.95
N GLY A 52 3.96 -11.77 -12.51
CA GLY A 52 2.80 -11.03 -12.00
C GLY A 52 2.96 -10.60 -10.54
N THR A 53 1.92 -9.99 -9.97
CA THR A 53 1.90 -9.47 -8.58
C THR A 53 2.38 -10.47 -7.53
N VAL A 54 2.02 -11.75 -7.68
CA VAL A 54 2.45 -12.82 -6.75
C VAL A 54 3.97 -13.00 -6.73
N ALA A 55 4.61 -12.96 -7.91
CA ALA A 55 6.07 -13.11 -8.01
C ALA A 55 6.82 -11.91 -7.41
N VAL A 56 6.24 -10.70 -7.53
CA VAL A 56 6.76 -9.52 -6.84
C VAL A 56 6.67 -9.72 -5.32
N PHE A 57 5.51 -10.11 -4.80
CA PHE A 57 5.35 -10.35 -3.35
C PHE A 57 6.28 -11.44 -2.82
N GLU A 58 6.48 -12.53 -3.57
CA GLU A 58 7.41 -13.60 -3.23
C GLU A 58 8.87 -13.09 -3.14
N ALA A 59 9.29 -12.22 -4.07
CA ALA A 59 10.65 -11.67 -4.10
C ALA A 59 10.99 -10.81 -2.86
N PHE A 60 9.99 -10.21 -2.23
CA PHE A 60 10.14 -9.34 -1.05
C PHE A 60 9.60 -9.98 0.25
N ARG A 61 9.50 -11.32 0.30
CA ARG A 61 8.97 -12.05 1.45
C ARG A 61 9.72 -11.82 2.76
N ASP A 62 11.03 -11.55 2.69
CA ASP A 62 11.91 -11.42 3.85
C ASP A 62 12.09 -9.95 4.30
N HIS A 63 11.59 -9.00 3.50
CA HIS A 63 11.57 -7.57 3.84
C HIS A 63 10.56 -7.26 4.96
N GLY A 64 10.79 -6.15 5.65
CA GLY A 64 9.76 -5.55 6.50
C GLY A 64 8.62 -4.96 5.68
N TRP A 65 7.39 -5.08 6.17
CA TRP A 65 6.22 -4.52 5.51
C TRP A 65 5.73 -3.26 6.23
N ILE A 66 5.53 -2.20 5.45
CA ILE A 66 4.97 -0.93 5.90
C ILE A 66 3.49 -0.92 5.48
N VAL A 67 2.59 -0.75 6.46
CA VAL A 67 1.14 -0.68 6.23
C VAL A 67 0.57 0.59 6.85
N ASN A 68 -0.72 0.87 6.63
CA ASN A 68 -1.36 2.08 7.11
C ASN A 68 -1.55 2.03 8.63
N SER A 69 -1.43 3.19 9.28
CA SER A 69 -1.74 3.34 10.71
C SER A 69 -3.18 3.79 10.97
N ARG A 70 -3.84 4.44 10.00
CA ARG A 70 -5.22 4.97 10.11
C ARG A 70 -6.29 3.92 9.84
N ASN A 71 -6.03 2.95 8.96
CA ASN A 71 -6.99 1.89 8.62
C ASN A 71 -6.25 0.58 8.27
N THR A 72 -7.01 -0.48 8.01
CA THR A 72 -6.47 -1.82 7.72
C THR A 72 -6.53 -2.20 6.25
N ALA A 73 -7.04 -1.32 5.37
CA ALA A 73 -7.39 -1.70 4.01
C ALA A 73 -6.15 -2.15 3.21
N ASP A 74 -5.03 -1.45 3.33
CA ASP A 74 -3.78 -1.83 2.68
C ASP A 74 -3.14 -3.08 3.31
N GLU A 75 -3.22 -3.22 4.63
CA GLU A 75 -2.77 -4.42 5.35
C GLU A 75 -3.56 -5.66 4.89
N ASP A 76 -4.87 -5.53 4.67
CA ASP A 76 -5.71 -6.60 4.13
C ASP A 76 -5.28 -6.99 2.72
N VAL A 77 -4.96 -6.01 1.85
CA VAL A 77 -4.39 -6.27 0.53
C VAL A 77 -3.05 -7.02 0.64
N VAL A 78 -2.14 -6.50 1.46
CA VAL A 78 -0.81 -7.08 1.67
C VAL A 78 -0.90 -8.51 2.18
N ARG A 79 -1.74 -8.78 3.18
CA ARG A 79 -1.94 -10.12 3.74
C ARG A 79 -2.56 -11.08 2.73
N ARG A 80 -3.55 -10.65 1.95
CA ARG A 80 -4.16 -11.48 0.88
C ARG A 80 -3.14 -11.85 -0.19
N LEU A 81 -2.39 -10.87 -0.71
CA LEU A 81 -1.39 -11.10 -1.74
C LEU A 81 -0.21 -11.94 -1.23
N ALA A 82 0.26 -11.72 -0.01
CA ALA A 82 1.28 -12.53 0.62
C ALA A 82 0.81 -13.98 0.85
N SER A 83 -0.45 -14.18 1.25
CA SER A 83 -1.05 -15.51 1.37
C SER A 83 -1.12 -16.24 0.02
N LEU A 84 -1.43 -15.55 -1.07
CA LEU A 84 -1.38 -16.12 -2.42
C LEU A 84 0.05 -16.50 -2.84
N ALA A 85 1.05 -15.74 -2.37
CA ALA A 85 2.47 -16.03 -2.51
C ALA A 85 3.00 -17.05 -1.48
N GLY A 86 2.16 -17.60 -0.62
CA GLY A 86 2.52 -18.66 0.33
C GLY A 86 3.35 -18.20 1.54
N PHE A 87 3.27 -16.93 1.95
CA PHE A 87 3.95 -16.44 3.16
C PHE A 87 3.07 -15.50 4.01
N THR A 88 3.48 -15.29 5.27
CA THR A 88 2.89 -14.27 6.15
C THR A 88 3.82 -13.06 6.22
N PRO A 89 3.36 -11.86 5.87
CA PRO A 89 4.22 -10.68 5.83
C PRO A 89 4.56 -10.21 7.25
N ARG A 90 5.82 -9.84 7.49
CA ARG A 90 6.27 -9.25 8.74
C ARG A 90 6.06 -7.74 8.70
N VAL A 91 4.95 -7.27 9.25
CA VAL A 91 4.69 -5.84 9.41
C VAL A 91 5.66 -5.24 10.43
N THR A 92 6.56 -4.37 9.99
CA THR A 92 7.59 -3.73 10.83
C THR A 92 7.27 -2.29 11.15
N HIS A 93 6.49 -1.62 10.30
CA HIS A 93 6.14 -0.21 10.47
C HIS A 93 4.68 0.04 10.09
N ARG A 94 4.11 1.09 10.69
CA ARG A 94 2.81 1.62 10.31
C ARG A 94 2.93 3.12 10.05
N ALA A 95 2.53 3.57 8.87
CA ALA A 95 2.65 4.97 8.44
C ALA A 95 1.44 5.39 7.61
N ASP A 96 0.99 6.63 7.75
CA ASP A 96 -0.18 7.17 7.06
C ASP A 96 0.14 8.40 6.19
N SER A 97 1.43 8.75 6.11
CA SER A 97 1.99 9.64 5.11
C SER A 97 2.77 8.82 4.09
N LEU A 98 2.48 9.03 2.81
CA LEU A 98 3.21 8.36 1.74
C LEU A 98 4.66 8.85 1.63
N GLU A 99 4.98 10.06 2.13
CA GLU A 99 6.36 10.54 2.23
C GLU A 99 7.13 9.75 3.29
N LEU A 100 6.51 9.51 4.46
CA LEU A 100 7.10 8.68 5.50
C LEU A 100 7.28 7.23 5.05
N VAL A 101 6.38 6.69 4.23
CA VAL A 101 6.57 5.36 3.63
C VAL A 101 7.84 5.33 2.78
N GLU A 102 8.06 6.34 1.93
CA GLU A 102 9.27 6.45 1.10
C GLU A 102 10.54 6.65 1.93
N ASP A 103 10.48 7.45 2.99
CA ASP A 103 11.58 7.63 3.93
C ASP A 103 11.94 6.29 4.62
N LEU A 104 10.94 5.52 5.08
CA LEU A 104 11.17 4.23 5.73
C LEU A 104 11.70 3.16 4.78
N ILE A 105 11.34 3.20 3.50
CA ILE A 105 11.90 2.33 2.46
C ILE A 105 13.41 2.58 2.31
N THR A 106 13.85 3.84 2.37
CA THR A 106 15.24 4.23 2.07
C THR A 106 16.15 4.32 3.30
N THR A 107 15.60 4.61 4.48
CA THR A 107 16.38 4.91 5.69
C THR A 107 16.19 3.92 6.84
N GLY A 108 15.28 2.96 6.68
CA GLY A 108 14.98 1.97 7.72
C GLY A 108 16.22 1.15 8.12
N PRO A 109 16.31 0.70 9.40
CA PRO A 109 17.43 -0.11 9.88
C PRO A 109 17.49 -1.51 9.23
N ALA A 110 16.40 -1.93 8.58
CA ALA A 110 16.31 -3.13 7.78
C ALA A 110 15.49 -2.84 6.50
N PRO A 111 15.74 -3.55 5.38
CA PRO A 111 15.01 -3.38 4.14
C PRO A 111 13.50 -3.52 4.35
N SER A 112 12.75 -2.52 3.89
CA SER A 112 11.28 -2.48 4.05
C SER A 112 10.61 -2.07 2.75
N VAL A 113 9.38 -2.54 2.54
CA VAL A 113 8.56 -2.30 1.35
C VAL A 113 7.14 -1.88 1.75
N GLY A 114 6.45 -1.16 0.89
CA GLY A 114 5.08 -0.66 1.15
C GLY A 114 4.33 -0.34 -0.13
N LEU A 115 2.99 -0.28 -0.06
CA LEU A 115 2.17 0.05 -1.24
C LEU A 115 2.25 1.55 -1.55
N LEU A 116 2.50 1.90 -2.81
CA LEU A 116 2.54 3.28 -3.30
C LEU A 116 1.67 3.44 -4.56
N PRO A 117 0.99 4.59 -4.75
CA PRO A 117 0.31 4.89 -5.99
C PRO A 117 1.30 4.96 -7.16
N SER A 118 1.00 4.30 -8.26
CA SER A 118 1.77 4.37 -9.50
C SER A 118 1.54 5.70 -10.22
N GLY A 119 2.52 6.15 -11.00
CA GLY A 119 2.38 7.34 -11.86
C GLY A 119 2.68 8.68 -11.18
N ARG A 120 3.14 8.66 -9.91
CA ARG A 120 3.72 9.83 -9.24
C ARG A 120 5.25 9.76 -9.26
N ALA A 121 5.90 10.92 -9.13
CA ALA A 121 7.33 10.94 -8.80
C ALA A 121 7.52 10.43 -7.37
N VAL A 122 8.50 9.54 -7.19
CA VAL A 122 8.93 9.04 -5.89
C VAL A 122 10.28 9.67 -5.52
N GLN A 123 10.60 9.69 -4.23
CA GLN A 123 11.89 10.18 -3.74
C GLN A 123 13.07 9.38 -4.33
N PRO A 124 14.26 10.01 -4.44
CA PRO A 124 15.49 9.31 -4.84
C PRO A 124 15.74 8.07 -3.97
N GLY A 125 16.05 6.95 -4.61
CA GLY A 125 16.30 5.69 -3.91
C GLY A 125 15.06 4.81 -3.71
N VAL A 126 13.87 5.25 -4.14
CA VAL A 126 12.67 4.42 -4.22
C VAL A 126 12.37 4.05 -5.67
N ALA A 127 11.91 2.80 -5.88
CA ALA A 127 11.30 2.36 -7.13
C ALA A 127 9.89 1.81 -6.86
N VAL A 128 9.00 1.90 -7.84
CA VAL A 128 7.64 1.31 -7.78
C VAL A 128 7.53 0.21 -8.84
N LEU A 129 7.20 -1.00 -8.39
CA LEU A 129 6.99 -2.19 -9.23
C LEU A 129 5.51 -2.44 -9.53
#